data_AF-A0A4V1IWN4-F1
#
_entry.id   AF-A0A4V1IWN4-F1
#
_cell.length_a   1.000
_cell.length_b   1.000
_cell.length_c   1.000
_cell.angle_alpha   90.00
_cell.angle_beta   90.00
_cell.angle_gamma   90.00
#
_symmetry.space_group_name_H-M   'P 1'
#
loop_
_entity.id
_entity.type
_entity.pdbx_description
1 polymer ?
#
loop_
_entity_poly.entity_id
_entity_poly.type
_entity_poly.pdbx_seq_one_letter_code
_entity_poly.pdbx_strand_id
1 'polypeptide(L)'
;MHTCFLKTLRKRRVPGTSPHTVISTIATFVERLAVYCQHVQNMVDALHAFETLVFSDDKLAKFIKARDRGSNKPSLRALLTTIPVSCIWRYGTALRATREQYWVETGLDDRRELKNSLDRLECIAKRIWPALQDIANTQRISVLQRKVQGISGTLLTPKQHVHIIDAVYVTDDHGDGFLVQHFSAHAVLLTDRIIIIRIIRNSGQLKVYKTFLFSSISFAFAKMPDYDYSCIRILKCGVATGVRLIPHSKDLAATWRRHLKRLSKSTICEETIRPSAILPTARNRSNA
;
A
#
# COMPACT_ATOMS: atom_id res chain seq x y z
N MET A 1 -18.27 8.85 19.55
CA MET A 1 -17.11 9.62 20.04
C MET A 1 -17.10 11.05 19.48
N HIS A 2 -16.88 11.26 18.18
CA HIS A 2 -16.86 12.61 17.55
C HIS A 2 -18.09 13.49 17.82
N THR A 3 -19.30 12.91 17.74
CA THR A 3 -20.54 13.64 18.04
C THR A 3 -20.57 14.20 19.45
N CYS A 4 -20.06 13.44 20.44
CA CYS A 4 -20.01 13.89 21.83
C CYS A 4 -18.98 15.02 22.00
N PHE A 5 -17.81 14.90 21.37
CA PHE A 5 -16.78 15.94 21.39
C PHE A 5 -17.30 17.26 20.80
N LEU A 6 -17.94 17.20 19.63
CA LEU A 6 -18.53 18.38 19.01
C LEU A 6 -19.61 19.03 19.89
N LYS A 7 -20.47 18.22 20.53
CA LYS A 7 -21.46 18.71 21.49
C LYS A 7 -20.80 19.43 22.68
N THR A 8 -19.74 18.86 23.25
CA THR A 8 -19.00 19.49 24.36
C THR A 8 -18.34 20.79 23.95
N LEU A 9 -17.68 20.82 22.79
CA LEU A 9 -17.08 22.05 22.24
C LEU A 9 -18.13 23.14 22.03
N ARG A 10 -19.29 22.80 21.46
CA ARG A 10 -20.37 23.77 21.24
C ARG A 10 -20.93 24.34 22.55
N LYS A 11 -21.06 23.52 23.59
CA LYS A 11 -21.51 23.99 24.91
C LYS A 11 -20.52 24.94 25.58
N ARG A 12 -19.22 24.75 25.34
CA ARG A 12 -18.15 25.59 25.92
C ARG A 12 -17.83 26.83 25.10
N ARG A 13 -18.28 26.89 23.84
CA ARG A 13 -18.04 28.02 22.94
C ARG A 13 -19.04 29.13 23.23
N VAL A 14 -18.73 29.96 24.23
CA VAL A 14 -19.45 31.21 24.53
C VAL A 14 -18.69 32.36 23.85
N PRO A 15 -19.35 33.33 23.19
CA PRO A 15 -18.66 34.50 22.66
C PRO A 15 -17.79 35.16 23.75
N GLY A 16 -16.51 35.39 23.45
CA GLY A 16 -15.55 35.98 24.41
C GLY A 16 -14.83 34.99 25.34
N THR A 17 -15.11 33.68 25.29
CA THR A 17 -14.30 32.69 26.05
C THR A 17 -12.93 32.52 25.44
N SER A 18 -11.91 32.59 26.29
CA SER A 18 -10.54 32.38 25.86
C SER A 18 -10.28 30.91 25.48
N PRO A 19 -9.48 30.65 24.43
CA PRO A 19 -9.22 29.30 23.92
C PRO A 19 -8.62 28.32 24.94
N HIS A 20 -8.07 28.79 26.07
CA HIS A 20 -7.61 27.88 27.12
C HIS A 20 -8.75 27.04 27.74
N THR A 21 -9.97 27.58 27.77
CA THR A 21 -11.16 26.90 28.36
C THR A 21 -11.55 25.59 27.67
N VAL A 22 -11.05 25.36 26.44
CA VAL A 22 -11.29 24.13 25.67
C VAL A 22 -10.09 23.16 25.68
N ILE A 23 -8.92 23.54 26.21
CA ILE A 23 -7.71 22.69 26.19
C ILE A 23 -7.96 21.35 26.89
N SER A 24 -8.48 21.37 28.10
CA SER A 24 -8.83 20.14 28.85
C SER A 24 -9.83 19.26 28.10
N THR A 25 -10.80 19.86 27.41
CA THR A 25 -11.76 19.11 26.58
C THR A 25 -11.09 18.44 25.39
N ILE A 26 -10.13 19.13 24.75
CA ILE A 26 -9.35 18.57 23.65
C ILE A 26 -8.44 17.46 24.16
N ALA A 27 -7.79 17.64 25.31
CA ALA A 27 -6.92 16.64 25.93
C ALA A 27 -7.66 15.33 26.19
N THR A 28 -8.81 15.38 26.90
CA THR A 28 -9.67 14.20 27.13
C THR A 28 -10.12 13.54 25.83
N PHE A 29 -10.36 14.32 24.79
CA PHE A 29 -10.74 13.79 23.49
C PHE A 29 -9.58 13.10 22.77
N VAL A 30 -8.38 13.68 22.81
CA VAL A 30 -7.17 13.11 22.20
C VAL A 30 -6.85 11.74 22.79
N GLU A 31 -7.06 11.53 24.10
CA GLU A 31 -6.90 10.21 24.72
C GLU A 31 -7.78 9.14 24.06
N ARG A 32 -9.01 9.51 23.71
CA ARG A 32 -9.98 8.63 23.06
C ARG A 32 -9.67 8.37 21.58
N LEU A 33 -8.77 9.13 20.96
CA LEU A 33 -8.34 8.90 19.57
C LEU A 33 -7.52 7.62 19.41
N ALA A 34 -7.10 6.96 20.51
CA ALA A 34 -6.43 5.66 20.43
C ALA A 34 -7.26 4.58 19.70
N VAL A 35 -8.60 4.75 19.63
CA VAL A 35 -9.48 3.87 18.83
C VAL A 35 -9.11 3.84 17.34
N TYR A 36 -8.45 4.90 16.84
CA TYR A 36 -7.97 4.95 15.46
C TYR A 36 -6.87 3.94 15.18
N CYS A 37 -6.12 3.51 16.18
CA CYS A 37 -5.12 2.46 16.00
C CYS A 37 -5.75 1.17 15.50
N GLN A 38 -6.79 0.70 16.20
CA GLN A 38 -7.53 -0.50 15.79
C GLN A 38 -8.30 -0.29 14.49
N HIS A 39 -8.93 0.88 14.33
CA HIS A 39 -9.68 1.20 13.11
C HIS A 39 -8.80 1.09 11.86
N VAL A 40 -7.62 1.72 11.85
CA VAL A 40 -6.72 1.71 10.68
C VAL A 40 -6.19 0.31 10.41
N GLN A 41 -5.86 -0.45 11.44
CA GLN A 41 -5.43 -1.85 11.29
C GLN A 41 -6.52 -2.70 10.61
N ASN A 42 -7.77 -2.60 11.08
CA ASN A 42 -8.89 -3.30 10.47
C ASN A 42 -9.20 -2.82 9.04
N MET A 43 -8.87 -1.56 8.72
CA MET A 43 -9.06 -1.01 7.38
C MET A 43 -8.07 -1.55 6.35
N VAL A 44 -6.93 -2.13 6.75
CA VAL A 44 -6.02 -2.80 5.80
C VAL A 44 -6.74 -3.97 5.14
N ASP A 45 -7.28 -4.89 5.95
CA ASP A 45 -7.97 -6.08 5.46
C ASP A 45 -9.31 -5.73 4.78
N ALA A 46 -10.07 -4.80 5.36
CA ALA A 46 -11.34 -4.38 4.79
C ALA A 46 -11.15 -3.72 3.41
N LEU A 47 -10.10 -2.89 3.24
CA LEU A 47 -9.80 -2.28 1.95
C LEU A 47 -9.32 -3.33 0.94
N HIS A 48 -8.50 -4.29 1.37
CA HIS A 48 -8.06 -5.40 0.52
C HIS A 48 -9.25 -6.21 -0.01
N ALA A 49 -10.16 -6.61 0.87
CA ALA A 49 -11.38 -7.34 0.51
C ALA A 49 -12.28 -6.49 -0.41
N PHE A 50 -12.46 -5.21 -0.09
CA PHE A 50 -13.24 -4.28 -0.91
C PHE A 50 -12.67 -4.15 -2.33
N GLU A 51 -11.37 -3.90 -2.48
CA GLU A 51 -10.77 -3.73 -3.81
C GLU A 51 -10.72 -5.03 -4.60
N THR A 52 -10.58 -6.17 -3.93
CA THR A 52 -10.69 -7.49 -4.57
C THR A 52 -12.11 -7.71 -5.10
N LEU A 53 -13.15 -7.41 -4.31
CA LEU A 53 -14.53 -7.52 -4.75
C LEU A 53 -14.84 -6.55 -5.90
N VAL A 54 -14.37 -5.31 -5.82
CA VAL A 54 -14.53 -4.31 -6.90
C VAL A 54 -13.82 -4.75 -8.18
N PHE A 55 -12.72 -5.48 -8.08
CA PHE A 55 -12.03 -6.01 -9.26
C PHE A 55 -12.78 -7.19 -9.90
N SER A 56 -13.38 -8.06 -9.08
CA SER A 56 -14.10 -9.25 -9.56
C SER A 56 -15.53 -8.98 -10.01
N ASP A 57 -16.18 -7.92 -9.51
CA ASP A 57 -17.56 -7.58 -9.85
C ASP A 57 -17.65 -6.26 -10.64
N ASP A 58 -17.80 -6.40 -11.96
CA ASP A 58 -17.96 -5.28 -12.90
C ASP A 58 -19.20 -4.42 -12.62
N LYS A 59 -20.30 -5.00 -12.11
CA LYS A 59 -21.52 -4.24 -11.79
C LYS A 59 -21.25 -3.35 -10.59
N LEU A 60 -20.62 -3.90 -9.54
CA LEU A 60 -20.21 -3.13 -8.37
C LEU A 60 -19.20 -2.04 -8.74
N ALA A 61 -18.21 -2.35 -9.58
CA ALA A 61 -17.23 -1.39 -10.06
C ALA A 61 -17.89 -0.20 -10.79
N LYS A 62 -18.85 -0.48 -11.68
CA LYS A 62 -19.63 0.53 -12.40
C LYS A 62 -20.47 1.37 -11.45
N PHE A 63 -21.15 0.73 -10.49
CA PHE A 63 -21.94 1.43 -9.47
C PHE A 63 -21.09 2.41 -8.66
N ILE A 64 -19.95 1.97 -8.13
CA ILE A 64 -19.04 2.82 -7.34
C ILE A 64 -18.52 3.97 -8.20
N LYS A 65 -18.15 3.70 -9.46
CA LYS A 65 -17.67 4.73 -10.39
C LYS A 65 -18.76 5.77 -10.70
N ALA A 66 -20.01 5.35 -10.88
CA ALA A 66 -21.14 6.24 -11.08
C ALA A 66 -21.39 7.10 -9.85
N ARG A 67 -21.42 6.49 -8.65
CA ARG A 67 -21.55 7.19 -7.37
C ARG A 67 -20.43 8.21 -7.16
N ASP A 68 -19.18 7.83 -7.42
CA ASP A 68 -18.03 8.72 -7.22
C ASP A 68 -18.00 9.89 -8.22
N ARG A 69 -18.58 9.72 -9.43
CA ARG A 69 -18.68 10.80 -10.44
C ARG A 69 -19.88 11.72 -10.22
N GLY A 70 -21.02 11.19 -9.80
CA GLY A 70 -22.28 11.93 -9.66
C GLY A 70 -22.47 12.61 -8.30
N SER A 71 -21.48 12.53 -7.41
CA SER A 71 -21.58 13.00 -6.03
C SER A 71 -20.53 14.08 -5.74
N ASN A 72 -20.95 15.18 -5.12
CA ASN A 72 -20.03 16.19 -4.56
C ASN A 72 -19.30 15.69 -3.29
N LYS A 73 -19.67 14.50 -2.79
CA LYS A 73 -19.00 13.87 -1.65
C LYS A 73 -17.69 13.21 -2.06
N PRO A 74 -16.72 13.10 -1.15
CA PRO A 74 -15.49 12.35 -1.37
C PRO A 74 -15.74 10.91 -1.84
N SER A 75 -14.79 10.36 -2.59
CA SER A 75 -14.87 8.99 -3.10
C SER A 75 -15.08 7.98 -1.97
N LEU A 76 -15.72 6.85 -2.28
CA LEU A 76 -16.06 5.85 -1.26
C LEU A 76 -14.81 5.36 -0.52
N ARG A 77 -13.70 5.20 -1.24
CA ARG A 77 -12.38 4.88 -0.71
C ARG A 77 -11.90 5.92 0.31
N ALA A 78 -12.03 7.20 -0.02
CA ALA A 78 -11.61 8.29 0.87
C ALA A 78 -12.48 8.34 2.14
N LEU A 79 -13.77 8.03 2.05
CA LEU A 79 -14.66 7.99 3.22
C LEU A 79 -14.31 6.85 4.18
N LEU A 80 -13.86 5.71 3.66
CA LEU A 80 -13.51 4.54 4.47
C LEU A 80 -12.14 4.67 5.13
N THR A 81 -11.16 5.27 4.45
CA THR A 81 -9.77 5.28 4.95
C THR A 81 -9.24 6.68 5.21
N THR A 82 -9.19 7.53 4.19
CA THR A 82 -8.47 8.81 4.26
C THR A 82 -9.11 9.80 5.24
N ILE A 83 -10.43 9.94 5.21
CA ILE A 83 -11.15 10.97 5.97
C ILE A 83 -11.09 10.70 7.48
N PRO A 84 -11.43 9.49 7.98
CA PRO A 84 -11.35 9.20 9.41
C PRO A 84 -9.95 9.46 9.97
N VAL A 85 -8.90 9.09 9.22
CA VAL A 85 -7.51 9.18 9.68
C VAL A 85 -6.97 10.60 9.56
N SER A 86 -7.42 11.38 8.56
CA SER A 86 -7.02 12.79 8.38
C SER A 86 -7.29 13.67 9.61
N CYS A 87 -8.28 13.29 10.43
CA CYS A 87 -8.62 13.97 11.68
C CYS A 87 -7.41 14.09 12.62
N ILE A 88 -6.54 13.07 12.71
CA ILE A 88 -5.38 13.07 13.59
C ILE A 88 -4.45 14.25 13.27
N TRP A 89 -4.14 14.46 11.99
CA TRP A 89 -3.32 15.61 11.56
C TRP A 89 -4.05 16.93 11.73
N ARG A 90 -5.36 16.98 11.44
CA ARG A 90 -6.15 18.21 11.63
C ARG A 90 -6.13 18.68 13.08
N TYR A 91 -6.30 17.76 14.04
CA TYR A 91 -6.20 18.08 15.46
C TYR A 91 -4.78 18.51 15.85
N GLY A 92 -3.75 17.83 15.34
CA GLY A 92 -2.36 18.20 15.60
C GLY A 92 -2.01 19.60 15.07
N THR A 93 -2.51 19.97 13.89
CA THR A 93 -2.34 21.32 13.33
C THR A 93 -3.07 22.36 14.16
N ALA A 94 -4.33 22.09 14.54
CA ALA A 94 -5.11 23.02 15.36
C ALA A 94 -4.45 23.26 16.73
N LEU A 95 -4.00 22.20 17.41
CA LEU A 95 -3.31 22.30 18.70
C LEU A 95 -1.99 23.07 18.60
N ARG A 96 -1.22 22.88 17.52
CA ARG A 96 0.01 23.66 17.28
C ARG A 96 -0.29 25.15 17.07
N ALA A 97 -1.33 25.47 16.30
CA ALA A 97 -1.75 26.86 16.12
C ALA A 97 -2.20 27.50 17.44
N THR A 98 -2.98 26.78 18.26
CA THR A 98 -3.36 27.24 19.61
C THR A 98 -2.13 27.47 20.49
N ARG A 99 -1.15 26.56 20.42
CA ARG A 99 0.10 26.68 21.15
C ARG A 99 0.84 27.96 20.77
N GLU A 100 1.01 28.24 19.49
CA GLU A 100 1.75 29.41 18.99
C GLU A 100 1.04 30.73 19.34
N GLN A 101 -0.29 30.77 19.22
CA GLN A 101 -1.05 32.00 19.40
C GLN A 101 -1.24 32.39 20.87
N TYR A 102 -1.30 31.43 21.80
CA TYR A 102 -1.67 31.68 23.20
C TYR A 102 -0.61 31.21 24.21
N TRP A 103 0.62 30.92 23.75
CA TRP A 103 1.67 30.40 24.63
C TRP A 103 1.95 31.32 25.83
N VAL A 104 2.05 32.63 25.60
CA VAL A 104 2.45 33.60 26.63
C VAL A 104 1.37 33.75 27.71
N GLU A 105 0.10 33.70 27.33
CA GLU A 105 -1.06 33.93 28.19
C GLU A 105 -1.59 32.66 28.89
N THR A 106 -1.11 31.47 28.50
CA THR A 106 -1.54 30.20 29.09
C THR A 106 -0.80 29.86 30.38
N GLY A 107 -1.55 29.35 31.36
CA GLY A 107 -1.00 28.82 32.60
C GLY A 107 -0.09 27.59 32.36
N LEU A 108 0.77 27.28 33.33
CA LEU A 108 1.70 26.14 33.24
C LEU A 108 0.99 24.80 32.99
N ASP A 109 -0.20 24.61 33.57
CA ASP A 109 -0.97 23.37 33.42
C ASP A 109 -1.54 23.22 32.01
N ASP A 110 -2.10 24.29 31.44
CA ASP A 110 -2.60 24.31 30.06
C ASP A 110 -1.47 24.01 29.05
N ARG A 111 -0.28 24.59 29.27
CA ARG A 111 0.90 24.31 28.43
C ARG A 111 1.31 22.84 28.51
N ARG A 112 1.23 22.24 29.70
CA ARG A 112 1.52 20.82 29.91
C ARG A 112 0.48 19.93 29.22
N GLU A 113 -0.81 20.24 29.34
CA GLU A 113 -1.88 19.52 28.65
C GLU A 113 -1.77 19.59 27.12
N LEU A 114 -1.45 20.78 26.58
CA LEU A 114 -1.21 20.96 25.14
C LEU A 114 -0.04 20.10 24.66
N LYS A 115 1.08 20.12 25.39
CA LYS A 115 2.24 19.29 25.06
C LYS A 115 1.89 17.81 25.11
N ASN A 116 1.27 17.34 26.19
CA ASN A 116 0.86 15.94 26.33
C ASN A 116 -0.10 15.49 25.21
N SER A 117 -1.01 16.37 24.81
CA SER A 117 -1.93 16.11 23.70
C SER A 117 -1.20 15.96 22.36
N LEU A 118 -0.22 16.82 22.09
CA LEU A 118 0.61 16.73 20.88
C LEU A 118 1.46 15.45 20.88
N ASP A 119 2.13 15.14 21.99
CA ASP A 119 2.94 13.93 22.14
C ASP A 119 2.07 12.67 21.95
N ARG A 120 0.83 12.69 22.44
CA ARG A 120 -0.13 11.59 22.26
C ARG A 120 -0.56 11.44 20.81
N LEU A 121 -0.84 12.54 20.11
CA LEU A 121 -1.16 12.50 18.68
C LEU A 121 0.01 11.97 17.86
N GLU A 122 1.24 12.35 18.19
CA GLU A 122 2.45 11.83 17.53
C GLU A 122 2.60 10.32 17.78
N CYS A 123 2.37 9.86 19.02
CA CYS A 123 2.38 8.44 19.35
C CYS A 123 1.34 7.66 18.53
N ILE A 124 0.10 8.17 18.42
CA ILE A 124 -0.95 7.57 17.59
C ILE A 124 -0.50 7.55 16.11
N ALA A 125 0.01 8.67 15.59
CA ALA A 125 0.46 8.78 14.20
C ALA A 125 1.58 7.77 13.88
N LYS A 126 2.58 7.62 14.76
CA LYS A 126 3.65 6.61 14.63
C LYS A 126 3.07 5.20 14.62
N ARG A 127 2.10 4.91 15.50
CA ARG A 127 1.50 3.57 15.62
C ARG A 127 0.67 3.17 14.40
N ILE A 128 -0.04 4.10 13.77
CA ILE A 128 -0.86 3.82 12.58
C ILE A 128 -0.09 3.90 11.26
N TRP A 129 1.09 4.51 11.26
CA TRP A 129 1.86 4.77 10.05
C TRP A 129 2.10 3.52 9.17
N PRO A 130 2.50 2.35 9.72
CA PRO A 130 2.69 1.15 8.91
C PRO A 130 1.40 0.72 8.19
N ALA A 131 0.27 0.71 8.90
CA ALA A 131 -1.02 0.34 8.31
C ALA A 131 -1.47 1.34 7.22
N LEU A 132 -1.10 2.61 7.33
CA LEU A 132 -1.35 3.60 6.27
C LEU A 132 -0.50 3.34 5.03
N GLN A 133 0.73 2.85 5.19
CA GLN A 133 1.56 2.42 4.06
C GLN A 133 0.92 1.23 3.34
N ASP A 134 0.38 0.26 4.09
CA ASP A 134 -0.32 -0.89 3.53
C ASP A 134 -1.61 -0.50 2.79
N ILE A 135 -2.39 0.43 3.36
CA ILE A 135 -3.56 1.03 2.70
C ILE A 135 -3.14 1.71 1.39
N ALA A 136 -2.09 2.53 1.41
CA ALA A 136 -1.61 3.21 0.21
C ALA A 136 -1.12 2.23 -0.86
N ASN A 137 -0.42 1.17 -0.46
CA ASN A 137 0.02 0.10 -1.37
C ASN A 137 -1.17 -0.61 -2.01
N THR A 138 -2.17 -0.99 -1.21
CA THR A 138 -3.42 -1.60 -1.68
C THR A 138 -4.10 -0.71 -2.71
N GLN A 139 -4.25 0.59 -2.43
CA GLN A 139 -4.86 1.54 -3.37
C GLN A 139 -4.08 1.65 -4.68
N ARG A 140 -2.74 1.74 -4.63
CA ARG A 140 -1.89 1.82 -5.82
C ARG A 140 -2.03 0.59 -6.70
N ILE A 141 -1.98 -0.60 -6.11
CA ILE A 141 -2.13 -1.87 -6.83
C ILE A 141 -3.55 -1.98 -7.41
N SER A 142 -4.56 -1.54 -6.66
CA SER A 142 -5.96 -1.53 -7.11
C SER A 142 -6.20 -0.57 -8.30
N VAL A 143 -5.47 0.54 -8.35
CA VAL A 143 -5.48 1.44 -9.51
C VAL A 143 -4.76 0.80 -10.70
N LEU A 144 -3.61 0.18 -10.47
CA LEU A 144 -2.86 -0.54 -11.51
C LEU A 144 -3.74 -1.61 -12.16
N GLN A 145 -4.36 -2.47 -11.36
CA GLN A 145 -5.11 -3.61 -11.89
C GLN A 145 -6.36 -3.21 -12.70
N ARG A 146 -6.95 -2.06 -12.39
CA ARG A 146 -8.10 -1.52 -13.14
C ARG A 146 -7.72 -0.79 -14.43
N LYS A 147 -6.48 -0.28 -14.51
CA LYS A 147 -6.00 0.49 -15.67
C LYS A 147 -5.32 -0.38 -16.73
N VAL A 148 -4.82 -1.55 -16.35
CA VAL A 148 -4.05 -2.43 -17.22
C VAL A 148 -4.93 -3.58 -17.69
N GLN A 149 -5.06 -3.72 -19.01
CA GLN A 149 -5.79 -4.83 -19.63
C GLN A 149 -5.00 -6.14 -19.55
N GLY A 150 -5.71 -7.26 -19.49
CA GLY A 150 -5.09 -8.59 -19.49
C GLY A 150 -4.63 -9.09 -18.13
N ILE A 151 -5.02 -8.41 -17.04
CA ILE A 151 -4.85 -8.94 -15.69
C ILE A 151 -5.95 -9.97 -15.45
N SER A 152 -5.56 -11.25 -15.35
CA SER A 152 -6.49 -12.39 -15.24
C SER A 152 -6.97 -12.68 -13.82
N GLY A 153 -6.38 -12.04 -12.80
CA GLY A 153 -6.75 -12.21 -11.40
C GLY A 153 -6.24 -11.06 -10.53
N THR A 154 -6.77 -10.93 -9.32
CA THR A 154 -6.39 -9.84 -8.41
C THR A 154 -4.88 -9.84 -8.16
N LEU A 155 -4.28 -8.64 -8.21
CA LEU A 155 -2.88 -8.45 -7.85
C LEU A 155 -2.69 -8.31 -6.34
N LEU A 156 -3.78 -8.19 -5.59
CA LEU A 156 -3.79 -8.00 -4.15
C LEU A 156 -3.61 -9.33 -3.43
N THR A 157 -2.41 -9.57 -2.93
CA THR A 157 -2.11 -10.65 -1.96
C THR A 157 -1.81 -10.02 -0.58
N PRO A 158 -1.85 -10.78 0.53
CA PRO A 158 -1.50 -10.26 1.84
C PRO A 158 -0.10 -9.61 1.83
N LYS A 159 0.01 -8.40 2.41
CA LYS A 159 1.26 -7.61 2.47
C LYS A 159 1.88 -7.26 1.10
N GLN A 160 1.11 -7.35 0.02
CA GLN A 160 1.58 -7.01 -1.32
C GLN A 160 1.95 -5.52 -1.40
N HIS A 161 3.13 -5.24 -1.96
CA HIS A 161 3.60 -3.88 -2.18
C HIS A 161 4.30 -3.72 -3.52
N VAL A 162 4.27 -2.49 -4.03
CA VAL A 162 5.03 -2.11 -5.22
C VAL A 162 6.43 -1.70 -4.78
N HIS A 163 7.44 -2.41 -5.24
CA HIS A 163 8.84 -2.12 -4.98
C HIS A 163 9.42 -1.15 -6.00
N ILE A 164 9.12 -1.40 -7.28
CA ILE A 164 9.65 -0.66 -8.42
C ILE A 164 8.55 -0.53 -9.47
N ILE A 165 8.46 0.65 -10.07
CA ILE A 165 7.81 0.87 -11.37
C ILE A 165 8.88 1.53 -12.23
N ASP A 166 9.26 0.89 -13.32
CA ASP A 166 10.36 1.36 -14.14
C ASP A 166 10.05 1.18 -15.64
N ALA A 167 10.57 2.07 -16.46
CA ALA A 167 10.65 1.84 -17.89
C ALA A 167 11.88 0.96 -18.16
N VAL A 168 11.73 -0.06 -19.00
CA VAL A 168 12.82 -0.99 -19.32
C VAL A 168 12.75 -1.36 -20.80
N TYR A 169 13.89 -1.72 -21.38
CA TYR A 169 13.86 -2.51 -22.60
C TYR A 169 13.68 -3.99 -22.25
N VAL A 170 12.82 -4.66 -23.00
CA VAL A 170 12.53 -6.08 -22.85
C VAL A 170 12.96 -6.80 -24.10
N THR A 171 13.54 -7.97 -23.88
CA THR A 171 13.96 -8.89 -24.93
C THR A 171 13.50 -10.28 -24.58
N ASP A 172 12.86 -10.96 -25.53
CA ASP A 172 12.62 -12.38 -25.41
C ASP A 172 13.79 -13.16 -26.01
N ASP A 173 14.36 -14.07 -25.22
CA ASP A 173 15.48 -14.90 -25.62
C ASP A 173 14.93 -16.15 -26.29
N HIS A 174 14.84 -16.15 -27.61
CA HIS A 174 14.27 -17.26 -28.40
C HIS A 174 15.29 -18.33 -28.81
N GLY A 175 16.54 -18.25 -28.32
CA GLY A 175 17.58 -19.23 -28.66
C GLY A 175 18.27 -18.99 -30.01
N ASP A 176 17.59 -18.35 -30.97
CA ASP A 176 18.17 -17.97 -32.26
C ASP A 176 18.67 -16.51 -32.22
N GLY A 177 19.99 -16.35 -32.28
CA GLY A 177 20.70 -15.08 -32.08
C GLY A 177 20.46 -13.99 -33.15
N PHE A 178 19.57 -14.19 -34.12
CA PHE A 178 19.49 -13.34 -35.31
C PHE A 178 18.32 -12.34 -35.34
N LEU A 179 17.33 -12.42 -34.43
CA LEU A 179 16.22 -11.45 -34.36
C LEU A 179 15.87 -11.09 -32.91
N VAL A 180 16.85 -10.52 -32.20
CA VAL A 180 16.66 -10.03 -30.82
C VAL A 180 15.94 -8.67 -30.88
N GLN A 181 14.60 -8.69 -30.97
CA GLN A 181 13.83 -7.45 -30.96
C GLN A 181 13.73 -6.89 -29.54
N HIS A 182 14.38 -5.74 -29.30
CA HIS A 182 14.15 -4.94 -28.12
C HIS A 182 12.86 -4.13 -28.27
N PHE A 183 12.04 -4.10 -27.23
CA PHE A 183 10.94 -3.14 -27.16
C PHE A 183 10.89 -2.49 -25.78
N SER A 184 10.45 -1.22 -25.75
CA SER A 184 10.24 -0.50 -24.50
C SER A 184 8.93 -0.95 -23.83
N ALA A 185 9.00 -1.18 -22.53
CA ALA A 185 7.88 -1.56 -21.69
C ALA A 185 8.02 -0.94 -20.30
N HIS A 186 6.94 -0.99 -19.51
CA HIS A 186 6.98 -0.70 -18.09
C HIS A 186 7.04 -2.01 -17.31
N ALA A 187 7.98 -2.16 -16.40
CA ALA A 187 8.05 -3.27 -15.48
C ALA A 187 7.61 -2.82 -14.08
N VAL A 188 6.70 -3.59 -13.48
CA VAL A 188 6.25 -3.39 -12.11
C VAL A 188 6.74 -4.57 -11.28
N LEU A 189 7.57 -4.28 -10.28
CA LEU A 189 8.05 -5.26 -9.31
C LEU A 189 7.11 -5.25 -8.09
N LEU A 190 6.35 -6.32 -7.92
CA LEU A 190 5.54 -6.60 -6.74
C LEU A 190 6.28 -7.57 -5.81
N THR A 191 5.71 -7.83 -4.63
CA THR A 191 6.33 -8.66 -3.59
C THR A 191 6.49 -10.11 -4.00
N ASP A 192 5.57 -10.62 -4.83
CA ASP A 192 5.54 -12.02 -5.27
C ASP A 192 5.74 -12.20 -6.78
N ARG A 193 5.79 -11.11 -7.56
CA ARG A 193 5.81 -11.18 -9.02
C ARG A 193 6.36 -9.93 -9.71
N ILE A 194 6.75 -10.09 -10.97
CA ILE A 194 6.99 -8.99 -11.91
C ILE A 194 5.88 -8.98 -12.96
N ILE A 195 5.39 -7.78 -13.29
CA ILE A 195 4.43 -7.57 -14.37
C ILE A 195 5.09 -6.67 -15.41
N ILE A 196 5.19 -7.15 -16.64
CA ILE A 196 5.62 -6.34 -17.78
C ILE A 196 4.37 -5.83 -18.48
N ILE A 197 4.32 -4.52 -18.70
CA ILE A 197 3.19 -3.79 -19.27
C ILE A 197 3.67 -3.06 -20.52
N ARG A 198 2.95 -3.23 -21.62
CA ARG A 198 3.22 -2.56 -22.88
C ARG A 198 2.12 -1.55 -23.18
N ILE A 199 2.50 -0.42 -23.79
CA ILE A 199 1.56 0.56 -24.32
C ILE A 199 1.13 0.10 -25.72
N ILE A 200 -0.17 0.01 -25.95
CA ILE A 200 -0.73 -0.23 -27.28
C ILE A 200 -0.63 1.08 -28.08
N ARG A 201 0.16 1.07 -29.17
CA ARG A 201 0.57 2.26 -29.94
C ARG A 201 -0.58 3.15 -30.43
N ASN A 202 -1.79 2.60 -30.59
CA ASN A 202 -2.92 3.32 -31.18
C ASN A 202 -3.99 3.76 -30.16
N SER A 203 -4.07 3.12 -28.99
CA SER A 203 -5.10 3.44 -27.99
C SER A 203 -4.52 4.10 -26.73
N GLY A 204 -3.20 4.12 -26.58
CA GLY A 204 -2.53 4.51 -25.33
C GLY A 204 -2.86 3.59 -24.16
N GLN A 205 -3.58 2.49 -24.38
CA GLN A 205 -3.98 1.56 -23.34
C GLN A 205 -2.79 0.73 -22.88
N LEU A 206 -2.73 0.50 -21.58
CA LEU A 206 -1.76 -0.37 -20.94
C LEU A 206 -2.26 -1.80 -21.00
N LYS A 207 -1.44 -2.73 -21.52
CA LYS A 207 -1.75 -4.16 -21.56
C LYS A 207 -0.64 -4.97 -20.93
N VAL A 208 -0.99 -5.99 -20.16
CA VAL A 208 -0.03 -6.98 -19.67
C VAL A 208 0.60 -7.67 -20.87
N TYR A 209 1.93 -7.60 -20.93
CA TYR A 209 2.74 -8.38 -21.85
C TYR A 209 3.03 -9.76 -21.26
N LYS A 210 3.65 -9.79 -20.08
CA LYS A 210 3.99 -11.01 -19.34
C LYS A 210 3.89 -10.77 -17.84
N THR A 211 3.56 -11.82 -17.11
CA THR A 211 3.60 -11.85 -15.64
C THR A 211 4.49 -13.01 -15.21
N PHE A 212 5.39 -12.75 -14.26
CA PHE A 212 6.32 -13.73 -13.75
C PHE A 212 6.18 -13.84 -12.24
N LEU A 213 5.68 -14.98 -11.76
CA LEU A 213 5.58 -15.28 -10.34
C LEU A 213 6.93 -15.77 -9.81
N PHE A 214 7.40 -15.22 -8.69
CA PHE A 214 8.70 -15.60 -8.09
C PHE A 214 8.77 -17.07 -7.72
N SER A 215 7.64 -17.70 -7.39
CA SER A 215 7.55 -19.14 -7.13
C SER A 215 7.89 -20.02 -8.34
N SER A 216 7.96 -19.46 -9.55
CA SER A 216 8.10 -20.22 -10.80
C SER A 216 9.31 -19.81 -11.66
N ILE A 217 10.11 -18.86 -11.19
CA ILE A 217 11.22 -18.28 -11.94
C ILE A 217 12.47 -18.12 -11.08
N SER A 218 13.62 -18.02 -11.74
CA SER A 218 14.87 -17.57 -11.14
C SER A 218 15.41 -16.34 -11.87
N PHE A 219 16.31 -15.63 -11.19
CA PHE A 219 16.93 -14.42 -11.73
C PHE A 219 18.42 -14.60 -11.84
N ALA A 220 18.98 -14.17 -12.97
CA ALA A 220 20.41 -14.02 -13.14
C ALA A 220 20.74 -12.59 -13.60
N PHE A 221 21.91 -12.09 -13.21
CA PHE A 221 22.41 -10.80 -13.69
C PHE A 221 23.53 -11.07 -14.69
N ALA A 222 23.38 -10.57 -15.91
CA ALA A 222 24.37 -10.75 -16.97
C ALA A 222 24.93 -9.39 -17.38
N LYS A 223 26.26 -9.30 -17.56
CA LYS A 223 26.88 -8.09 -18.11
C LYS A 223 26.51 -7.99 -19.60
N MET A 224 26.16 -6.79 -20.04
CA MET A 224 25.89 -6.54 -21.45
C MET A 224 27.18 -6.03 -22.12
N PRO A 225 27.46 -6.36 -23.39
CA PRO A 225 28.62 -5.83 -24.11
C PRO A 225 28.54 -4.31 -24.30
N ASP A 226 27.35 -3.81 -24.63
CA ASP A 226 27.12 -2.41 -25.02
C ASP A 226 26.86 -1.48 -23.83
N TYR A 227 26.88 -2.00 -22.60
CA TYR A 227 26.57 -1.23 -21.39
C TYR A 227 27.49 -1.59 -20.24
N ASP A 228 27.94 -0.58 -19.48
CA ASP A 228 28.75 -0.75 -18.26
C ASP A 228 27.96 -1.32 -17.06
N TYR A 229 26.75 -1.84 -17.28
CA TYR A 229 25.88 -2.39 -16.25
C TYR A 229 25.19 -3.68 -16.69
N SER A 230 24.65 -4.42 -15.72
CA SER A 230 24.05 -5.72 -15.96
C SER A 230 22.58 -5.63 -16.34
N CYS A 231 22.14 -6.46 -17.29
CA CYS A 231 20.73 -6.76 -17.49
C CYS A 231 20.26 -7.85 -16.51
N ILE A 232 18.94 -7.99 -16.40
CA ILE A 232 18.27 -8.97 -15.53
C ILE A 232 17.67 -10.04 -16.43
N ARG A 233 18.17 -11.28 -16.33
CA ARG A 233 17.59 -12.45 -16.98
C ARG A 233 16.55 -13.08 -16.04
N ILE A 234 15.32 -13.18 -16.54
CA ILE A 234 14.24 -13.96 -15.93
C ILE A 234 14.22 -15.31 -16.61
N LEU A 235 14.47 -16.36 -15.84
CA LEU A 235 14.54 -17.74 -16.30
C LEU A 235 13.34 -18.50 -15.72
N LYS A 236 12.56 -19.18 -16.56
CA LYS A 236 11.47 -20.02 -16.09
C LYS A 236 12.00 -21.43 -15.82
N CYS A 237 11.61 -22.03 -14.70
CA CYS A 237 12.06 -23.39 -14.38
C CYS A 237 11.65 -24.36 -15.50
N GLY A 238 12.61 -25.16 -15.98
CA GLY A 238 12.39 -26.15 -17.05
C GLY A 238 12.28 -25.59 -18.47
N VAL A 239 12.59 -24.31 -18.71
CA VAL A 239 12.53 -23.69 -20.05
C VAL A 239 13.89 -23.11 -20.42
N ALA A 240 14.40 -23.45 -21.61
CA ALA A 240 15.69 -22.97 -22.12
C ALA A 240 15.66 -21.49 -22.57
N THR A 241 14.47 -20.95 -22.81
CA THR A 241 14.23 -19.56 -23.21
C THR A 241 13.88 -18.67 -22.02
N GLY A 242 14.32 -17.42 -22.07
CA GLY A 242 14.18 -16.46 -20.97
C GLY A 242 13.73 -15.08 -21.44
N VAL A 243 13.52 -14.18 -20.49
CA VAL A 243 13.24 -12.77 -20.78
C VAL A 243 14.32 -11.92 -20.15
N ARG A 244 14.89 -10.98 -20.91
CA ARG A 244 15.84 -10.01 -20.39
C ARG A 244 15.14 -8.69 -20.15
N LEU A 245 15.32 -8.14 -18.96
CA LEU A 245 15.00 -6.75 -18.64
C LEU A 245 16.30 -5.95 -18.65
N ILE A 246 16.31 -4.85 -19.37
CA ILE A 246 17.44 -3.92 -19.47
C ILE A 246 16.94 -2.58 -18.92
N PRO A 247 17.27 -2.26 -17.66
CA PRO A 247 17.01 -0.94 -17.09
C PRO A 247 17.73 0.15 -17.88
N HIS A 248 17.21 1.38 -17.92
CA HIS A 248 17.81 2.43 -18.75
C HIS A 248 19.12 3.02 -18.18
N SER A 249 19.48 2.70 -16.94
CA SER A 249 20.70 3.22 -16.30
C SER A 249 21.33 2.24 -15.32
N LYS A 250 22.61 2.50 -15.00
CA LYS A 250 23.37 1.76 -13.98
C LYS A 250 22.72 1.84 -12.59
N ASP A 251 22.18 3.00 -12.22
CA ASP A 251 21.53 3.21 -10.93
C ASP A 251 20.20 2.46 -10.82
N LEU A 252 19.43 2.42 -11.90
CA LEU A 252 18.22 1.61 -11.98
C LEU A 252 18.58 0.12 -11.89
N ALA A 253 19.58 -0.34 -12.63
CA ALA A 253 20.06 -1.72 -12.55
C ALA A 253 20.52 -2.11 -11.12
N ALA A 254 21.24 -1.22 -10.43
CA ALA A 254 21.62 -1.42 -9.03
C ALA A 254 20.41 -1.46 -8.09
N THR A 255 19.40 -0.63 -8.34
CA THR A 255 18.15 -0.59 -7.57
C THR A 255 17.35 -1.88 -7.75
N TRP A 256 17.15 -2.32 -8.99
CA TRP A 256 16.54 -3.62 -9.30
C TRP A 256 17.25 -4.77 -8.60
N ARG A 257 18.59 -4.81 -8.67
CA ARG A 257 19.39 -5.84 -7.99
C ARG A 257 19.17 -5.85 -6.48
N ARG A 258 19.15 -4.68 -5.83
CA ARG A 258 18.89 -4.58 -4.38
C ARG A 258 17.52 -5.10 -4.01
N HIS A 259 16.47 -4.71 -4.74
CA HIS A 259 15.10 -5.13 -4.44
C HIS A 259 14.88 -6.62 -4.69
N LEU A 260 15.36 -7.17 -5.81
CA LEU A 260 15.26 -8.60 -6.11
C LEU A 260 16.00 -9.46 -5.08
N LYS A 261 17.21 -9.05 -4.66
CA LYS A 261 17.95 -9.73 -3.57
C LYS A 261 17.24 -9.66 -2.22
N ARG A 262 16.55 -8.56 -1.93
CA ARG A 262 15.77 -8.43 -0.69
C ARG A 262 14.60 -9.40 -0.70
N LEU A 263 13.89 -9.46 -1.84
CA LEU A 263 12.73 -10.31 -2.04
C LEU A 263 13.05 -11.80 -1.97
N SER A 264 14.19 -12.23 -2.53
CA SER A 264 14.63 -13.62 -2.44
C SER A 264 14.98 -14.07 -1.02
N LYS A 265 15.37 -13.14 -0.14
CA LYS A 265 15.64 -13.45 1.28
C LYS A 265 14.35 -13.55 2.12
N SER A 266 13.36 -12.73 1.79
CA SER A 266 12.07 -12.70 2.50
C SER A 266 11.24 -13.97 2.29
N THR A 267 11.33 -14.61 1.13
CA THR A 267 10.59 -15.85 0.82
C THR A 267 11.11 -17.05 1.62
N ILE A 268 12.40 -17.08 1.97
CA ILE A 268 13.03 -18.16 2.75
C ILE A 268 12.63 -18.11 4.23
N CYS A 269 12.28 -16.93 4.76
CA CYS A 269 11.91 -16.78 6.18
C CYS A 269 10.44 -17.12 6.49
N GLU A 270 9.53 -17.13 5.51
CA GLU A 270 8.11 -17.45 5.75
C GLU A 270 7.81 -18.96 5.68
N GLU A 271 8.65 -19.78 5.02
CA GLU A 271 8.47 -21.24 4.94
C GLU A 271 8.97 -21.99 6.19
N THR A 272 9.84 -21.40 7.01
CA THR A 272 10.44 -22.07 8.18
C THR A 272 9.56 -22.03 9.45
N ILE A 273 8.36 -21.44 9.39
CA ILE A 273 7.43 -21.34 10.53
C ILE A 273 6.08 -21.98 10.18
N ARG A 274 6.08 -23.27 9.86
CA ARG A 274 4.91 -24.14 10.04
C ARG A 274 5.37 -25.49 10.59
N PRO A 275 5.28 -25.74 11.90
CA PRO A 275 5.29 -27.11 12.40
C PRO A 275 4.00 -27.77 11.92
N SER A 276 4.15 -28.81 11.10
CA SER A 276 3.10 -29.72 10.67
C SER A 276 2.40 -30.32 11.90
N ALA A 277 1.22 -29.80 12.25
CA ALA A 277 0.35 -30.45 13.21
C ALA A 277 -0.25 -31.70 12.54
N ILE A 278 0.38 -32.84 12.77
CA ILE A 278 -0.21 -34.16 12.52
C ILE A 278 -1.34 -34.31 13.54
N LEU A 279 -2.58 -34.17 13.09
CA LEU A 279 -3.77 -34.56 13.84
C LEU A 279 -3.80 -36.10 13.95
N PRO A 280 -3.93 -36.68 15.16
CA PRO A 280 -4.15 -38.10 15.29
C PRO A 280 -5.58 -38.44 14.86
N THR A 281 -5.68 -39.37 13.90
CA THR A 281 -6.92 -39.99 13.44
C THR A 281 -7.58 -40.74 14.61
N ALA A 282 -8.76 -40.26 15.02
CA ALA A 282 -9.65 -41.00 15.91
C ALA A 282 -10.10 -42.30 15.20
N ARG A 283 -9.61 -43.44 15.69
CA ARG A 283 -10.15 -44.75 15.35
C ARG A 283 -11.54 -44.89 16.00
N ASN A 284 -12.58 -44.83 15.17
CA ASN A 284 -13.85 -45.45 15.47
C ASN A 284 -13.65 -46.96 15.63
N ARG A 285 -14.01 -47.51 16.79
CA ARG A 285 -14.42 -48.90 16.93
C ARG A 285 -15.74 -48.94 17.69
N SER A 286 -16.81 -49.12 16.93
CA SER A 286 -18.05 -49.71 17.41
C SER A 286 -18.14 -51.16 16.92
N ASN A 287 -18.70 -52.01 17.79
CA ASN A 287 -19.29 -53.33 17.57
C ASN A 287 -18.35 -54.55 17.54
N ALA A 288 -18.20 -55.19 18.71
CA ALA A 288 -18.90 -56.42 19.10
C ALA A 288 -18.89 -56.55 20.63
#